data_AF-A0A2E6MZY8-F1
#
_entry.id   AF-A0A2E6MZY8-F1
#
_cell.length_a   1.000
_cell.length_b   1.000
_cell.length_c   1.000
_cell.angle_alpha   90.00
_cell.angle_beta   90.00
_cell.angle_gamma   90.00
#
_symmetry.space_group_name_H-M   'P 1'
#
loop_
_entity.id
_entity.type
_entity.pdbx_description
1 polymer ?
#
loop_
_entity_poly.entity_id
_entity_poly.type
_entity_poly.pdbx_seq_one_letter_code
_entity_poly.pdbx_strand_id
1 'polypeptide(L)'
;MLETACSQCNHVWSVPPSKKGGSVNCPSCGVLTELDGASDTGWFYGLTFGGFAVLGLPFGVMAVIGILNGSMSMAVCSGSIFALAVLVLLFVLFGS
;
A
#
# COMPACT_ATOMS: atom_id res chain seq x y z
N MET A 1 3.54 -9.93 19.34
CA MET A 1 4.20 -8.92 20.19
C MET A 1 5.68 -8.98 19.83
N LEU A 2 6.35 -7.85 19.59
CA LEU A 2 7.76 -7.80 19.16
C LEU A 2 8.63 -7.50 20.39
N GLU A 3 9.69 -8.27 20.63
CA GLU A 3 10.63 -8.01 21.73
C GLU A 3 11.82 -7.19 21.23
N THR A 4 12.18 -6.16 22.00
CA THR A 4 13.15 -5.15 21.56
C THR A 4 14.04 -4.78 22.73
N ALA A 5 15.35 -4.69 22.50
CA ALA A 5 16.33 -4.33 23.51
C ALA A 5 16.93 -2.95 23.23
N CYS A 6 17.08 -2.12 24.25
CA CYS A 6 17.77 -0.83 24.10
C CYS A 6 19.28 -1.04 24.10
N SER A 7 19.97 -0.44 23.12
CA SER A 7 21.43 -0.48 23.00
C SER A 7 22.19 0.21 24.14
N GLN A 8 21.56 1.15 24.85
CA GLN A 8 22.20 1.94 25.91
C GLN A 8 22.04 1.33 27.30
N CYS A 9 20.85 0.81 27.63
CA CYS A 9 20.55 0.31 28.98
C CYS A 9 20.27 -1.20 29.02
N ASN A 10 20.31 -1.91 27.89
CA ASN A 10 19.99 -3.34 27.77
C ASN A 10 18.62 -3.72 28.33
N HIS A 11 17.73 -2.75 28.52
CA HIS A 11 16.37 -3.02 28.95
C HIS A 11 15.61 -3.67 27.79
N VAL A 12 14.92 -4.78 28.06
CA VAL A 12 14.11 -5.50 27.09
C VAL A 12 12.65 -5.25 27.40
N TRP A 13 11.88 -4.83 26.41
CA TRP A 13 10.43 -4.64 26.55
C TRP A 13 9.69 -5.10 25.32
N SER A 14 8.38 -5.29 25.47
CA SER A 14 7.50 -5.72 24.41
C SER A 14 6.86 -4.52 23.71
N VAL A 15 6.91 -4.52 22.39
CA VAL A 15 6.36 -3.47 21.53
C VAL A 15 5.24 -4.06 20.66
N PRO A 16 4.15 -3.31 20.41
CA PRO A 16 3.13 -3.74 19.47
C PRO A 16 3.72 -3.99 18.07
N PRO A 17 3.27 -5.03 17.36
CA PRO A 17 3.76 -5.31 16.00
C PRO A 17 3.47 -4.16 15.02
N SER A 18 2.48 -3.32 15.31
CA SER A 18 2.13 -2.11 14.54
C SER A 18 3.25 -1.08 14.44
N LYS A 19 4.26 -1.13 15.32
CA LYS A 19 5.41 -0.22 15.29
C LYS A 19 6.66 -0.81 14.63
N LYS A 20 6.58 -2.03 14.10
CA LYS A 20 7.69 -2.67 13.37
C LYS A 20 8.16 -1.79 12.21
N GLY A 21 9.48 -1.61 12.09
CA GLY A 21 10.09 -0.71 11.09
C GLY A 21 9.99 0.78 11.42
N GLY A 22 9.56 1.14 12.63
CA GLY A 22 9.56 2.51 13.14
C GLY A 22 10.55 2.71 14.30
N SER A 23 10.43 3.83 14.99
CA SER A 23 11.22 4.13 16.19
C SER A 23 10.35 4.23 17.43
N VAL A 24 10.87 3.76 18.56
CA VAL A 24 10.22 3.82 19.87
C VAL A 24 11.21 4.28 20.93
N ASN A 25 10.75 5.07 21.89
CA ASN A 25 11.57 5.45 23.04
C ASN A 25 11.64 4.31 24.05
N CYS A 26 12.83 4.03 24.54
CA CYS A 26 13.02 3.09 25.64
C CYS A 26 12.30 3.62 26.90
N PRO A 27 11.48 2.80 27.57
CA PRO A 27 10.75 3.23 28.77
C PRO A 27 11.67 3.52 29.97
N SER A 28 12.90 3.00 29.96
CA SER A 28 13.85 3.18 31.07
C SER A 28 14.74 4.40 30.91
N CYS A 29 15.33 4.62 29.74
CA CYS A 29 16.30 5.70 29.51
C CYS A 29 15.81 6.81 28.57
N GLY A 30 14.63 6.65 27.96
CA GLY A 30 14.07 7.65 27.04
C GLY A 30 14.77 7.74 25.68
N VAL A 31 15.82 6.95 25.44
CA VAL A 31 16.57 6.94 24.19
C VAL A 31 15.73 6.34 23.06
N LEU A 32 15.77 6.99 21.90
CA LEU A 32 15.10 6.55 20.69
C LEU A 32 15.78 5.29 20.14
N THR A 33 15.03 4.19 20.06
CA THR A 33 15.50 2.88 19.59
C THR A 33 14.75 2.55 18.30
N GLU A 34 15.49 2.28 17.23
CA GLU A 34 14.91 1.84 15.96
C GLU A 34 14.56 0.35 16.02
N LEU A 35 13.41 0.01 15.45
CA LEU A 35 12.90 -1.35 15.41
C LEU A 35 13.26 -1.97 14.08
N ASP A 36 14.06 -3.03 14.13
CA ASP A 36 14.49 -3.74 12.93
C ASP A 36 13.31 -4.41 12.19
N GLY A 37 13.42 -4.47 10.86
CA GLY A 37 12.42 -5.03 9.95
C GLY A 37 11.63 -4.00 9.14
N ALA A 38 11.10 -4.44 8.00
CA ALA A 38 10.24 -3.62 7.17
C ALA A 38 8.85 -3.44 7.81
N SER A 39 8.28 -2.24 7.70
CA SER A 39 6.89 -2.00 8.05
C SER A 39 5.99 -2.79 7.09
N ASP A 40 4.94 -3.42 7.63
CA ASP A 40 3.90 -4.10 6.85
C ASP A 40 3.09 -3.15 5.95
N THR A 41 3.46 -1.88 5.86
CA THR A 41 2.80 -0.90 4.98
C THR A 41 3.17 -1.08 3.51
N GLY A 42 4.23 -1.83 3.18
CA GLY A 42 4.69 -2.00 1.80
C GLY A 42 3.65 -2.59 0.85
N TRP A 43 2.94 -3.65 1.27
CA TRP A 43 1.89 -4.26 0.45
C TRP A 43 0.67 -3.34 0.29
N PHE A 44 0.32 -2.57 1.34
CA PHE A 44 -0.77 -1.61 1.30
C PHE A 44 -0.48 -0.47 0.31
N TYR A 45 0.74 0.09 0.36
CA TYR A 45 1.18 1.09 -0.62
C TYR A 45 1.26 0.53 -2.04
N GLY A 46 1.74 -0.70 -2.20
CA GLY A 46 1.75 -1.39 -3.49
C GLY A 46 0.35 -1.56 -4.07
N LEU A 47 -0.62 -1.98 -3.26
CA LEU A 47 -2.01 -2.19 -3.70
C LEU A 47 -2.73 -0.87 -3.99
N THR A 48 -2.52 0.17 -3.18
CA THR A 48 -3.16 1.47 -3.38
C THR A 48 -2.58 2.23 -4.57
N PHE A 49 -1.25 2.36 -4.68
CA PHE A 49 -0.62 3.02 -5.82
C PHE A 49 -0.74 2.19 -7.11
N GLY A 50 -0.56 0.87 -7.02
CA GLY A 50 -0.76 -0.05 -8.14
C GLY A 50 -2.21 -0.04 -8.62
N GLY A 51 -3.18 -0.11 -7.70
CA GLY A 51 -4.60 -0.01 -8.02
C GLY A 51 -4.97 1.32 -8.68
N PHE A 52 -4.45 2.44 -8.18
CA PHE A 52 -4.69 3.75 -8.81
C PHE A 52 -4.06 3.87 -10.20
N ALA A 53 -2.82 3.41 -10.38
CA ALA A 53 -2.14 3.45 -11.66
C ALA A 53 -2.83 2.55 -12.70
N VAL A 54 -3.30 1.37 -12.28
CA VAL A 54 -3.88 0.38 -13.16
C VAL A 54 -5.36 0.65 -13.42
N LEU A 55 -6.16 1.04 -12.43
CA LEU A 55 -7.60 1.27 -12.61
C LEU A 55 -7.94 2.75 -12.87
N GLY A 56 -7.34 3.66 -12.11
CA GLY A 56 -7.70 5.07 -12.13
C GLY A 56 -7.19 5.81 -13.37
N LEU A 57 -5.94 5.56 -13.75
CA LEU A 57 -5.28 6.26 -14.85
C LEU A 57 -5.93 5.99 -16.22
N PRO A 58 -6.20 4.74 -16.65
CA PRO A 58 -6.86 4.49 -17.93
C PRO A 58 -8.31 4.97 -17.96
N PHE A 59 -9.05 4.88 -16.84
CA PHE A 59 -10.38 5.47 -16.77
C PHE A 59 -10.36 6.99 -16.90
N GLY A 60 -9.45 7.66 -16.19
CA GLY A 60 -9.31 9.10 -16.24
C GLY A 60 -8.95 9.60 -17.65
N VAL A 61 -7.98 8.97 -18.31
CA VAL A 61 -7.57 9.33 -19.67
C VAL A 61 -8.71 9.10 -20.67
N MET A 62 -9.38 7.95 -20.62
CA MET A 62 -10.47 7.66 -21.55
C MET A 62 -11.68 8.56 -21.34
N ALA A 63 -12.01 8.91 -20.09
CA ALA A 63 -13.09 9.84 -19.79
C ALA A 63 -12.82 11.23 -20.38
N VAL A 64 -11.60 11.75 -20.25
CA VAL A 64 -11.21 13.04 -20.85
C VAL A 64 -11.30 13.01 -22.37
N ILE A 65 -10.81 11.94 -23.02
CA ILE A 65 -10.91 11.77 -24.47
C ILE A 65 -12.38 11.69 -24.92
N GLY A 66 -13.24 11.00 -24.16
CA GLY A 66 -14.66 10.89 -24.44
C GLY A 66 -15.42 12.22 -24.31
N ILE A 67 -15.05 13.07 -23.34
CA ILE A 67 -15.62 14.42 -23.19
C ILE A 67 -15.20 15.31 -24.35
N LEU A 68 -13.92 15.29 -24.73
CA LEU A 68 -13.38 16.11 -25.82
C LEU A 68 -13.97 15.74 -27.19
N ASN A 69 -14.25 14.46 -27.42
CA ASN A 69 -14.78 13.96 -28.69
C ASN A 69 -16.31 13.78 -28.72
N GLY A 70 -17.02 14.09 -27.62
CA GLY A 70 -18.47 13.86 -27.52
C GLY A 70 -18.89 12.39 -27.56
N SER A 71 -17.96 11.46 -27.39
CA SER A 71 -18.14 10.00 -27.54
C SER A 71 -18.04 9.27 -26.20
N MET A 72 -18.85 9.72 -25.24
CA MET A 72 -18.85 9.25 -23.85
C MET A 72 -19.07 7.73 -23.73
N SER A 73 -19.90 7.16 -24.60
CA SER A 73 -20.23 5.74 -24.63
C SER A 73 -19.03 4.85 -24.96
N MET A 74 -18.17 5.24 -25.89
CA MET A 74 -16.96 4.48 -26.25
C MET A 74 -15.93 4.50 -25.11
N ALA A 75 -15.77 5.65 -24.45
CA ALA A 75 -14.86 5.80 -23.32
C ALA A 75 -15.27 4.93 -22.11
N VAL A 76 -16.58 4.86 -21.82
CA VAL A 76 -17.12 4.02 -20.73
C VAL A 76 -16.96 2.54 -21.05
N CYS A 77 -17.21 2.12 -22.30
CA CYS A 77 -16.98 0.74 -22.74
C CYS A 77 -15.51 0.33 -22.63
N SER A 78 -14.57 1.15 -23.09
CA SER A 78 -13.14 0.80 -23.00
C SER A 78 -12.63 0.77 -21.55
N GLY A 79 -13.10 1.70 -20.70
CA GLY A 79 -12.73 1.74 -19.29
C GLY A 79 -13.23 0.49 -18.54
N SER A 80 -14.51 0.15 -18.71
CA SER A 80 -15.10 -1.02 -18.04
C SER A 80 -14.44 -2.34 -18.40
N ILE A 81 -14.06 -2.54 -19.67
CA ILE A 81 -13.30 -3.73 -20.11
C ILE A 81 -11.93 -3.77 -19.42
N PHE A 82 -11.24 -2.63 -19.31
CA PHE A 82 -9.95 -2.56 -18.65
C PHE A 82 -10.04 -2.87 -17.16
N ALA A 83 -11.04 -2.34 -16.44
CA ALA A 83 -11.25 -2.68 -15.03
C ALA A 83 -11.53 -4.17 -14.81
N LEU A 84 -12.34 -4.78 -15.66
CA LEU A 84 -12.62 -6.23 -15.58
C LEU A 84 -11.36 -7.05 -15.82
N ALA A 85 -10.57 -6.72 -16.84
CA ALA A 85 -9.30 -7.41 -17.12
C ALA A 85 -8.34 -7.36 -15.93
N VAL A 86 -8.26 -6.20 -15.26
CA VAL A 86 -7.41 -6.00 -14.08
C VAL A 86 -7.92 -6.80 -12.88
N LEU A 87 -9.23 -6.81 -12.64
CA LEU A 87 -9.83 -7.62 -11.57
C LEU A 87 -9.57 -9.12 -11.78
N VAL A 88 -9.70 -9.60 -13.02
CA VAL A 88 -9.39 -11.00 -13.36
C VAL A 88 -7.91 -11.29 -13.13
N LEU A 89 -7.01 -10.39 -13.54
CA LEU A 89 -5.56 -10.56 -13.37
C LEU A 89 -5.16 -10.57 -11.89
N LEU A 90 -5.77 -9.71 -11.07
CA LEU A 90 -5.59 -9.73 -9.61
C LEU A 90 -6.10 -11.05 -9.00
N PHE A 91 -7.25 -11.55 -9.45
CA PHE A 91 -7.79 -12.82 -8.97
C PHE A 91 -6.88 -14.00 -9.33
N VAL A 92 -6.25 -13.98 -10.51
CA VAL A 92 -5.29 -15.01 -10.93
C VAL A 92 -3.98 -14.92 -10.12
N LEU A 93 -3.49 -13.71 -9.84
CA LEU A 93 -2.23 -13.52 -9.10
C LEU A 93 -2.35 -13.79 -7.59
N PHE A 94 -3.50 -13.50 -6.98
CA PHE A 94 -3.70 -13.61 -5.53
C PHE A 94 -4.60 -14.80 -5.13
N GLY A 95 -5.28 -15.42 -6.08
CA GLY A 95 -6.17 -16.56 -5.84
C GLY A 95 -5.50 -17.94 -5.95
N SER A 96 -4.18 -17.99 -6.21
CA SER A 96 -3.37 -19.22 -6.22
C SER A 96 -2.67 -19.48 -4.89
#